data_AF-A0A1D1W1Z2-F1
#
_entry.id   AF-A0A1D1W1Z2-F1
#
_cell.length_a   1.000
_cell.length_b   1.000
_cell.length_c   1.000
_cell.angle_alpha   90.00
_cell.angle_beta   90.00
_cell.angle_gamma   90.00
#
_symmetry.space_group_name_H-M   'P 1'
#
loop_
_entity.id
_entity.type
_entity.pdbx_description
1 polymer ?
#
loop_
_entity_poly.entity_id
_entity_poly.type
_entity_poly.pdbx_seq_one_letter_code
_entity_poly.pdbx_strand_id
1 'polypeptide(L)'
;MDIPVVSGSSMREVLRTTPSSVALFPTDKVWSRNATLVATGSKNYNLDNLQEFFTDIGHPEGWDIYQDTKGLTYDLTAPNVKVYCISGTGVPTPAM
;
A
#
# COMPACT_ATOMS: atom_id res chain seq x y z
N MET A 1 -8.20 -5.09 7.84
CA MET A 1 -9.51 -5.58 8.29
C MET A 1 -9.28 -6.24 9.63
N ASP A 2 -9.75 -5.62 10.71
CA ASP A 2 -9.61 -6.18 12.05
C ASP A 2 -10.86 -6.99 12.37
N ILE A 3 -10.68 -8.29 12.55
CA ILE A 3 -11.76 -9.22 12.89
C ILE A 3 -11.38 -9.78 14.26
N PRO A 4 -11.95 -9.27 15.37
CA PRO A 4 -11.46 -9.53 16.73
C PRO A 4 -11.39 -11.02 17.13
N VAL A 5 -12.15 -11.87 16.44
CA VAL A 5 -12.21 -13.32 16.67
C VAL A 5 -11.20 -14.11 15.84
N VAL A 6 -10.48 -13.48 14.90
CA VAL A 6 -9.48 -14.10 14.03
C VAL A 6 -8.10 -13.53 14.34
N SER A 7 -7.07 -14.38 14.42
CA SER A 7 -5.71 -13.92 14.66
C SER A 7 -5.19 -13.05 13.51
N GLY A 8 -4.39 -12.03 13.83
CA GLY A 8 -3.77 -11.18 12.81
C GLY A 8 -2.85 -11.96 11.85
N SER A 9 -2.18 -13.01 12.31
CA SER A 9 -1.35 -13.87 11.47
C SER A 9 -2.16 -14.64 10.44
N SER A 10 -3.30 -15.24 10.85
CA SER A 10 -4.19 -15.96 9.93
C SER A 10 -4.81 -15.00 8.92
N MET A 11 -5.24 -13.82 9.36
CA MET A 11 -5.77 -12.79 8.46
C MET A 11 -4.70 -12.29 7.48
N ARG A 12 -3.44 -12.15 7.92
CA ARG A 12 -2.33 -11.72 7.08
C ARG A 12 -2.08 -12.67 5.91
N GLU A 13 -2.21 -13.98 6.12
CA GLU A 13 -2.09 -14.97 5.04
C GLU A 13 -3.15 -14.73 3.95
N VAL A 14 -4.41 -14.52 4.34
CA VAL A 14 -5.50 -14.23 3.40
C VAL A 14 -5.32 -12.88 2.69
N LEU A 15 -4.92 -11.83 3.42
CA LEU A 15 -4.75 -10.51 2.82
C LEU A 15 -3.61 -10.47 1.79
N ARG A 16 -2.57 -11.29 1.98
CA ARG A 16 -1.43 -11.43 1.05
C ARG A 16 -1.77 -12.19 -0.23
N THR A 17 -2.82 -13.02 -0.23
CA THR A 17 -3.30 -13.64 -1.48
C THR A 17 -4.19 -12.72 -2.31
N THR A 18 -4.54 -11.53 -1.80
CA THR A 18 -5.44 -10.60 -2.47
C THR A 18 -4.64 -9.50 -3.20
N PRO A 19 -4.55 -9.50 -4.54
CA PRO A 19 -3.73 -8.54 -5.27
C PRO A 19 -4.14 -7.08 -5.05
N SER A 20 -5.42 -6.82 -4.75
CA SER A 20 -5.92 -5.48 -4.46
C SER A 20 -5.23 -4.83 -3.24
N SER A 21 -4.74 -5.63 -2.29
CA SER A 21 -3.99 -5.11 -1.14
C SER A 21 -2.67 -4.47 -1.56
N VAL A 22 -1.98 -5.07 -2.53
CA VAL A 22 -0.70 -4.56 -3.08
C VAL A 22 -0.95 -3.44 -4.08
N ALA A 23 -2.01 -3.54 -4.89
CA ALA A 23 -2.38 -2.51 -5.86
C ALA A 23 -2.69 -1.13 -5.21
N LEU A 24 -3.04 -1.12 -3.93
CA LEU A 24 -3.33 0.10 -3.15
C LEU A 24 -2.09 0.65 -2.41
N PHE A 25 -0.89 0.17 -2.71
CA PHE A 25 0.32 0.73 -2.11
C PHE A 25 0.51 2.21 -2.46
N PRO A 26 1.16 3.00 -1.58
CA PRO A 26 1.41 4.41 -1.84
C PRO A 26 2.16 4.64 -3.15
N THR A 27 1.85 5.75 -3.83
CA THR A 27 2.53 6.17 -5.06
C THR A 27 3.23 7.52 -4.87
N ASP A 28 4.21 7.80 -5.71
CA ASP A 28 4.97 9.05 -5.72
C ASP A 28 4.17 10.27 -6.22
N LYS A 29 2.92 10.05 -6.69
CA LYS A 29 1.96 11.11 -7.01
C LYS A 29 1.39 11.78 -5.76
N VAL A 30 1.37 11.07 -4.64
CA VAL A 30 0.76 11.53 -3.38
C VAL A 30 1.79 11.57 -2.25
N TRP A 31 2.72 10.61 -2.20
CA TRP A 31 3.74 10.50 -1.15
C TRP A 31 5.12 10.86 -1.69
N SER A 32 5.97 11.49 -0.88
CA SER A 32 7.37 11.67 -1.26
C SER A 32 8.09 10.32 -1.34
N ARG A 33 8.96 10.13 -2.35
CA ARG A 33 9.74 8.89 -2.51
C ARG A 33 10.54 8.51 -1.26
N ASN A 34 11.10 9.51 -0.58
CA ASN A 34 11.89 9.32 0.63
C ASN A 34 11.07 9.32 1.93
N ALA A 35 9.74 9.43 1.86
CA ALA A 35 8.88 9.34 3.05
C ALA A 35 8.99 7.94 3.65
N THR A 36 9.27 7.87 4.95
CA THR A 36 9.34 6.59 5.65
C THR A 36 7.91 6.05 5.83
N LEU A 37 7.62 4.92 5.19
CA LEU A 37 6.33 4.23 5.25
C LEU A 37 6.30 3.24 6.42
N VAL A 38 7.41 2.55 6.66
CA VAL A 38 7.58 1.62 7.77
C VAL A 38 8.94 1.87 8.40
N ALA A 39 8.96 2.07 9.71
CA ALA A 39 10.18 2.20 10.49
C ALA A 39 10.34 0.98 11.41
N THR A 40 11.56 0.46 11.49
CA THR A 40 11.96 -0.59 12.43
C THR A 40 13.16 -0.12 13.25
N GLY A 41 13.60 -0.91 14.23
CA GLY A 41 14.77 -0.56 15.03
C GLY A 41 16.09 -0.50 14.24
N SER A 42 16.14 -1.12 13.05
CA SER A 42 17.36 -1.24 12.24
C SER A 42 17.24 -0.67 10.82
N LYS A 43 16.03 -0.47 10.32
CA LYS A 43 15.78 -0.12 8.92
C LYS A 43 14.49 0.69 8.73
N ASN A 44 14.53 1.60 7.77
CA ASN A 44 13.37 2.32 7.26
C ASN A 44 13.05 1.85 5.84
N TYR A 45 11.76 1.69 5.56
CA TYR A 45 11.24 1.37 4.24
C TYR A 45 10.49 2.57 3.67
N ASN A 46 10.72 2.85 2.39
CA ASN A 46 10.11 3.90 1.60
C ASN A 46 9.77 3.36 0.20
N LEU A 47 9.41 4.24 -0.74
CA LEU A 47 9.03 3.81 -2.09
C LEU A 47 10.21 3.25 -2.91
N ASP A 48 11.45 3.60 -2.56
CA ASP A 48 12.65 3.19 -3.30
C ASP A 48 13.14 1.79 -2.92
N ASN A 49 12.74 1.25 -1.76
CA ASN A 49 13.14 -0.08 -1.29
C ASN A 49 11.96 -1.05 -1.03
N LEU A 50 10.86 -0.90 -1.78
CA LEU A 50 9.70 -1.79 -1.68
C LEU A 50 10.00 -3.26 -2.00
N GLN A 51 10.92 -3.54 -2.93
CA GLN A 51 11.33 -4.92 -3.24
C GLN A 51 12.00 -5.59 -2.04
N GLU A 52 12.87 -4.84 -1.35
CA GLU A 52 13.53 -5.27 -0.12
C GLU A 52 12.49 -5.50 0.98
N PHE A 53 11.52 -4.59 1.13
CA PHE A 53 10.41 -4.75 2.07
C PHE A 53 9.66 -6.08 1.86
N PHE A 54 9.26 -6.39 0.63
CA PHE A 54 8.54 -7.65 0.33
C PHE A 54 9.36 -8.90 0.67
N THR A 55 10.67 -8.84 0.45
CA THR A 55 11.60 -9.92 0.80
C THR A 55 11.72 -10.07 2.32
N ASP A 56 11.94 -8.96 3.04
CA ASP A 56 12.15 -8.95 4.50
C ASP A 56 10.90 -9.40 5.28
N ILE A 57 9.70 -9.22 4.73
CA ILE A 57 8.45 -9.70 5.34
C ILE A 57 8.08 -11.14 4.94
N GLY A 58 8.94 -11.83 4.17
CA GLY A 58 8.73 -13.19 3.67
C GLY A 58 7.57 -13.30 2.68
N HIS A 59 7.43 -12.34 1.77
CA HIS A 59 6.40 -12.31 0.73
C HIS A 59 6.96 -11.72 -0.59
N PRO A 60 8.01 -12.33 -1.17
CA PRO A 60 8.66 -11.81 -2.37
C PRO A 60 7.73 -11.71 -3.59
N GLU A 61 6.73 -12.59 -3.69
CA GLU A 61 5.69 -12.55 -4.72
C GLU A 61 4.85 -11.26 -4.70
N GLY A 62 4.80 -10.57 -3.54
CA GLY A 62 4.17 -9.26 -3.44
C GLY A 62 4.86 -8.20 -4.30
N TRP A 63 6.17 -8.34 -4.58
CA TRP A 63 6.88 -7.46 -5.51
C TRP A 63 6.40 -7.65 -6.95
N ASP A 64 6.17 -8.89 -7.37
CA ASP A 64 5.70 -9.19 -8.73
C ASP A 64 4.27 -8.63 -8.92
N ILE A 65 3.40 -8.85 -7.94
CA ILE A 65 2.05 -8.24 -7.92
C ILE A 65 2.14 -6.71 -7.99
N TYR A 66 3.09 -6.10 -7.26
CA TYR A 66 3.29 -4.66 -7.32
C TYR A 66 3.75 -4.21 -8.72
N GLN A 67 4.67 -4.92 -9.38
CA GLN A 67 5.07 -4.60 -10.75
C GLN A 67 3.90 -4.67 -11.73
N ASP A 68 3.07 -5.70 -11.61
CA ASP A 68 1.91 -5.90 -12.47
C ASP A 68 0.84 -4.81 -12.30
N THR A 69 0.67 -4.31 -11.07
CA THR A 69 -0.47 -3.44 -10.71
C THR A 69 -0.13 -1.96 -10.62
N LYS A 70 1.13 -1.58 -10.32
CA LYS A 70 1.52 -0.18 -10.07
C LYS A 70 1.17 0.79 -11.19
N GLY A 71 1.12 0.30 -12.43
CA GLY A 71 0.84 1.11 -13.62
C GLY A 71 -0.64 1.33 -13.93
N LEU A 72 -1.56 0.54 -13.34
CA LEU A 72 -2.96 0.49 -13.77
C LEU A 72 -3.71 1.82 -13.58
N THR A 73 -3.36 2.58 -12.53
CA THR A 73 -4.00 3.86 -12.20
C THR A 73 -3.00 4.99 -11.94
N TYR A 74 -1.73 4.77 -12.30
CA TYR A 74 -0.63 5.68 -11.96
C TYR A 74 -0.80 7.11 -12.49
N ASP A 75 -1.34 7.24 -13.71
CA ASP A 75 -1.45 8.53 -14.38
C ASP A 75 -2.55 9.44 -13.82
N LEU A 76 -3.48 8.89 -13.03
CA LEU A 76 -4.63 9.61 -12.47
C LEU A 76 -5.40 10.41 -13.53
N THR A 77 -5.49 9.87 -14.75
CA THR A 77 -6.18 10.50 -15.88
C THR A 77 -7.63 10.80 -15.53
N ALA A 78 -8.06 12.04 -15.75
CA ALA A 78 -9.41 12.47 -15.44
C ALA A 78 -10.45 11.67 -16.25
N PRO A 79 -11.60 11.28 -15.65
CA PRO A 79 -12.57 10.39 -16.29
C PRO A 79 -13.44 11.06 -17.37
N ASN A 80 -13.17 12.32 -17.72
CA ASN A 80 -13.87 13.11 -18.75
C ASN A 80 -15.41 13.12 -18.65
N VAL A 81 -15.91 13.10 -17.43
CA VAL A 81 -17.33 13.21 -17.10
C VAL A 81 -17.49 14.18 -15.93
N LYS A 82 -18.72 14.58 -15.60
CA LYS A 82 -18.98 15.39 -14.41
C LYS A 82 -18.58 14.60 -13.15
N VAL A 83 -17.65 15.15 -12.36
CA VAL A 83 -17.16 14.51 -11.13
C VAL A 83 -17.55 15.33 -9.91
N TYR A 84 -17.93 14.63 -8.84
CA TYR A 84 -18.06 15.17 -7.50
C TYR A 84 -17.17 14.34 -6.56
N CYS A 85 -16.07 14.91 -6.09
CA CYS A 85 -15.17 14.24 -5.15
C CYS A 85 -15.61 14.53 -3.71
N ILE A 86 -15.89 13.48 -2.95
CA ILE A 86 -16.26 13.58 -1.54
C ILE A 86 -15.17 12.88 -0.73
N SER A 87 -14.49 13.61 0.16
CA SER A 87 -13.46 13.08 1.05
C SER A 87 -13.70 13.56 2.49
N GLY A 88 -13.41 12.69 3.45
CA GLY A 88 -13.47 13.03 4.88
C GLY A 88 -12.17 13.70 5.35
N THR A 89 -12.30 14.66 6.26
CA THR A 89 -11.16 15.35 6.90
C THR A 89 -11.36 15.47 8.41
N GLY A 90 -10.29 15.62 9.18
CA GLY A 90 -10.36 15.84 10.64
C GLY A 90 -10.47 14.56 11.47
N VAL A 91 -10.31 13.38 10.86
CA VAL A 91 -10.24 12.08 11.55
C VAL A 91 -8.79 11.59 11.49
N PRO A 92 -8.15 11.24 12.63
CA PRO A 92 -6.81 10.66 12.64
C PRO A 92 -6.73 9.42 11.75
N THR A 93 -5.75 9.40 10.84
CA THR A 93 -5.56 8.31 9.88
C THR A 93 -4.12 7.82 10.01
N PRO A 94 -3.85 6.51 10.15
CA PRO A 94 -2.49 6.00 10.21
C PRO A 94 -1.66 6.51 9.02
N ALA A 95 -0.47 7.05 9.33
CA ALA A 95 0.46 7.75 8.44
C ALA A 95 0.17 9.24 8.12
N MET A 96 -0.89 9.85 8.68
CA MET A 96 -1.14 11.30 8.68
C MET A 96 -1.17 11.90 10.08
#